data_AF-A0A940W090-F1
#
_entry.id   AF-A0A940W090-F1
#
_cell.length_a   1.000
_cell.length_b   1.000
_cell.length_c   1.000
_cell.angle_alpha   90.00
_cell.angle_beta   90.00
_cell.angle_gamma   90.00
#
_symmetry.space_group_name_H-M   'P 1'
#
loop_
_entity.id
_entity.type
_entity.pdbx_description
1 polymer ?
#
loop_
_entity_poly.entity_id
_entity_poly.type
_entity_poly.pdbx_seq_one_letter_code
_entity_poly.pdbx_strand_id
1 'polypeptide(L)'
;SSDSGVTVTQWGSGAVNDVPVPGDYDGDGTTDVAVWRPGDGTWWIKKSSDSGVTVTQWGSGAVNDIPVPGDYDGDGTTDVAVWRPGDGTWWIKKTSDSGVTVTQWGMIGDQPVNRPVHLWGSP
;
A
#
# COMPACT_ATOMS: atom_id res chain seq x y z
N SER A 1 14.07 -24.66 7.59
CA SER A 1 14.16 -25.00 9.03
C SER A 1 14.73 -23.81 9.74
N SER A 2 13.92 -23.11 10.54
CA SER A 2 14.35 -22.31 11.69
C SER A 2 13.10 -21.79 12.41
N ASP A 3 12.94 -22.36 13.59
CA ASP A 3 12.26 -21.85 14.78
C ASP A 3 10.74 -21.62 14.75
N SER A 4 10.08 -22.49 15.52
CA SER A 4 8.66 -22.55 15.88
C SER A 4 8.15 -21.35 16.68
N GLY A 5 8.72 -20.17 16.49
CA GLY A 5 8.31 -18.93 17.11
C GLY A 5 7.30 -18.21 16.22
N VAL A 6 6.00 -18.38 16.51
CA VAL A 6 4.99 -17.50 15.90
C VAL A 6 5.06 -16.15 16.60
N THR A 7 5.62 -15.15 15.93
CA THR A 7 5.56 -13.75 16.38
C THR A 7 4.24 -13.16 15.92
N VAL A 8 3.32 -12.89 16.85
CA VAL A 8 2.10 -12.13 16.56
C VAL A 8 2.34 -10.68 16.95
N THR A 9 2.50 -9.81 15.96
CA THR A 9 2.50 -8.35 16.17
C THR A 9 1.26 -7.77 15.52
N GLN A 10 0.40 -7.14 16.32
CA GLN A 10 -0.74 -6.40 15.78
C GLN A 10 -0.21 -5.08 15.17
N TRP A 11 -0.33 -4.96 13.85
CA TRP A 11 -0.01 -3.73 13.11
C TRP A 11 -1.22 -3.32 12.28
N GLY A 12 -1.65 -2.07 12.44
CA GLY A 12 -2.95 -1.59 11.94
C GLY A 12 -4.14 -1.99 12.82
N SER A 13 -5.32 -1.53 12.44
CA SER A 13 -6.56 -1.82 13.17
C SER A 13 -7.73 -2.10 12.22
N GLY A 14 -8.34 -3.28 12.37
CA GLY A 14 -9.57 -3.63 11.66
C GLY A 14 -10.76 -2.73 12.04
N ALA A 15 -10.73 -2.06 13.20
CA ALA A 15 -11.78 -1.12 13.60
C ALA A 15 -11.82 0.14 12.71
N VAL A 16 -10.72 0.44 12.01
CA VAL A 16 -10.62 1.54 11.05
C VAL A 16 -10.44 1.03 9.61
N ASN A 17 -10.65 -0.27 9.39
CA ASN A 17 -10.52 -0.93 8.09
C ASN A 17 -9.14 -0.76 7.42
N ASP A 18 -8.07 -0.72 8.22
CA ASP A 18 -6.70 -0.68 7.68
C ASP A 18 -6.48 -1.87 6.72
N VAL A 19 -5.93 -1.59 5.54
CA VAL A 19 -5.68 -2.55 4.47
C VAL A 19 -4.20 -2.97 4.49
N PRO A 20 -3.86 -4.25 4.67
CA PRO A 20 -2.48 -4.71 4.58
C PRO A 20 -1.89 -4.47 3.20
N VAL A 21 -0.69 -3.88 3.15
CA VAL A 21 0.04 -3.53 1.92
C VAL A 21 1.53 -3.82 2.09
N PRO A 22 1.93 -5.06 2.42
CA PRO A 22 3.34 -5.38 2.62
C PRO A 22 4.15 -5.18 1.33
N GLY A 23 5.38 -4.71 1.48
CA GLY A 23 6.33 -4.43 0.40
C GLY A 23 7.69 -4.05 0.98
N ASP A 24 8.75 -4.15 0.20
CA ASP A 24 10.08 -3.64 0.59
C ASP A 24 10.12 -2.14 0.33
N TYR A 25 9.83 -1.31 1.33
CA TYR A 25 9.66 0.13 1.17
C TYR A 25 10.93 0.93 1.47
N ASP A 26 11.96 0.29 2.02
CA ASP A 26 13.26 0.90 2.31
C ASP A 26 14.41 0.38 1.42
N GLY A 27 14.13 -0.58 0.55
CA GLY A 27 15.03 -1.07 -0.49
C GLY A 27 16.11 -2.00 0.05
N ASP A 28 15.88 -2.62 1.22
CA ASP A 28 16.86 -3.50 1.86
C ASP A 28 16.79 -4.97 1.39
N GLY A 29 15.83 -5.28 0.50
CA GLY A 29 15.55 -6.61 -0.02
C GLY A 29 14.58 -7.43 0.83
N THR A 30 14.05 -6.87 1.93
CA THR A 30 13.16 -7.53 2.88
C THR A 30 11.80 -6.85 2.89
N THR A 31 10.73 -7.65 2.93
CA THR A 31 9.37 -7.11 2.99
C THR A 31 9.09 -6.46 4.35
N ASP A 32 8.66 -5.21 4.32
CA ASP A 32 8.20 -4.44 5.46
C ASP A 32 6.72 -4.68 5.76
N VAL A 33 6.36 -4.45 7.03
CA VAL A 33 4.96 -4.48 7.44
C VAL A 33 4.35 -3.11 7.17
N ALA A 34 3.30 -3.05 6.35
CA ALA A 34 2.62 -1.80 6.08
C ALA A 34 1.10 -1.95 5.99
N VAL A 35 0.39 -0.88 6.33
CA VAL A 35 -1.05 -0.74 6.16
C VAL A 35 -1.41 0.58 5.49
N TRP A 36 -2.45 0.57 4.68
CA TRP A 36 -3.11 1.77 4.17
C TRP A 36 -4.43 1.99 4.89
N ARG A 37 -4.63 3.18 5.45
CA ARG A 37 -5.84 3.55 6.18
C ARG A 37 -6.84 4.21 5.23
N PRO A 38 -8.01 3.60 4.97
CA PRO A 38 -8.95 4.18 4.01
C PRO A 38 -9.52 5.53 4.43
N GLY A 39 -9.75 5.73 5.74
CA GLY A 39 -10.42 6.94 6.24
C GLY A 39 -9.78 8.25 5.78
N ASP A 40 -8.46 8.31 5.70
CA ASP A 40 -7.68 9.50 5.35
C ASP A 40 -6.67 9.27 4.20
N GLY A 41 -6.52 8.04 3.73
CA GLY A 41 -5.55 7.66 2.71
C GLY A 41 -4.11 7.56 3.21
N THR A 42 -3.91 7.35 4.50
CA THR A 42 -2.57 7.33 5.11
C THR A 42 -1.93 5.95 5.07
N TRP A 43 -0.70 5.87 4.56
CA TRP A 43 0.19 4.72 4.62
C TRP A 43 1.01 4.74 5.91
N TRP A 44 1.04 3.61 6.61
CA TRP A 44 1.84 3.37 7.81
C TRP A 44 2.77 2.19 7.56
N ILE A 45 4.05 2.48 7.37
CA ILE A 45 5.08 1.51 7.01
C ILE A 45 6.02 1.33 8.21
N LYS A 46 6.24 0.09 8.63
CA LYS A 46 7.22 -0.28 9.64
C LYS A 46 8.34 -1.08 8.99
N LYS A 47 9.50 -0.46 8.91
CA LYS A 47 10.70 -1.02 8.29
C LYS A 47 11.17 -2.25 9.06
N SER A 48 11.46 -3.31 8.34
CA SER A 48 11.98 -4.57 8.86
C SER A 48 13.44 -4.41 9.31
N SER A 49 14.20 -3.52 8.65
CA SER A 49 15.61 -3.22 8.91
C SER A 49 15.91 -2.70 10.33
N ASP A 50 15.10 -1.75 10.82
CA ASP A 50 15.37 -1.03 12.07
C ASP A 50 14.11 -0.75 12.93
N SER A 51 12.95 -1.28 12.54
CA SER A 51 11.65 -0.97 13.16
C SER A 51 11.21 0.49 13.09
N GLY A 52 11.88 1.32 12.28
CA GLY A 52 11.50 2.70 11.99
C GLY A 52 10.13 2.77 11.31
N VAL A 53 9.39 3.84 11.61
CA VAL A 53 8.03 4.02 11.09
C VAL A 53 7.99 5.22 10.15
N THR A 54 7.53 4.99 8.93
CA THR A 54 7.24 6.01 7.93
C THR A 54 5.73 6.17 7.81
N VAL A 55 5.25 7.42 7.89
CA VAL A 55 3.84 7.76 7.74
C VAL A 55 3.68 8.72 6.57
N THR A 56 2.93 8.32 5.55
CA THR A 56 2.74 9.12 4.33
C THR A 56 1.27 9.16 3.94
N GLN A 57 0.69 10.35 3.85
CA GLN A 57 -0.65 10.50 3.27
C GLN A 57 -0.55 10.43 1.75
N TRP A 58 -1.16 9.41 1.15
CA TRP A 58 -1.21 9.24 -0.31
C TRP A 58 -2.47 8.48 -0.74
N GLY A 59 -3.39 9.23 -1.36
CA GLY A 59 -4.74 8.77 -1.73
C GLY A 59 -5.81 9.31 -0.78
N SER A 60 -7.06 8.86 -0.98
CA SER A 60 -8.18 9.19 -0.08
C SER A 60 -9.33 8.20 -0.22
N GLY A 61 -9.87 7.73 0.91
CA GLY A 61 -11.11 6.93 0.91
C GLY A 61 -12.35 7.72 0.49
N ALA A 62 -12.35 9.06 0.55
CA ALA A 62 -13.48 9.88 0.10
C ALA A 62 -13.78 9.72 -1.40
N VAL A 63 -12.77 9.30 -2.19
CA VAL A 63 -12.89 9.02 -3.63
C VAL A 63 -12.75 7.52 -3.93
N ASN A 64 -12.80 6.67 -2.90
CA ASN A 64 -12.62 5.22 -2.99
C ASN A 64 -11.30 4.81 -3.67
N ASP A 65 -10.22 5.54 -3.41
CA ASP A 65 -8.89 5.13 -3.86
C ASP A 65 -8.56 3.72 -3.31
N ILE A 66 -7.91 2.89 -4.13
CA ILE A 66 -7.52 1.53 -3.80
C ILE A 66 -5.99 1.47 -3.74
N PRO A 67 -5.36 1.06 -2.61
CA PRO A 67 -3.91 0.94 -2.56
C PRO A 67 -3.42 -0.17 -3.50
N VAL A 68 -2.38 0.11 -4.26
CA VAL A 68 -1.78 -0.77 -5.28
C VAL A 68 -0.25 -0.68 -5.23
N PRO A 69 0.39 -1.05 -4.10
CA PRO A 69 1.84 -0.92 -3.96
C PRO A 69 2.59 -1.73 -5.02
N GLY A 70 3.78 -1.29 -5.39
CA GLY A 70 4.62 -2.00 -6.36
C GLY A 70 5.85 -1.19 -6.73
N ASP A 71 6.86 -1.83 -7.30
CA ASP A 71 8.04 -1.17 -7.87
C ASP A 71 7.67 -0.69 -9.29
N TYR A 72 7.33 0.60 -9.44
CA TYR A 72 6.85 1.15 -10.71
C TYR A 72 7.95 1.84 -11.52
N ASP A 73 9.12 2.10 -10.94
CA ASP A 73 10.27 2.70 -11.63
C ASP A 73 11.44 1.73 -11.85
N GLY A 74 11.35 0.52 -11.30
CA GLY A 74 12.29 -0.59 -11.49
C GLY A 74 13.54 -0.47 -10.63
N ASP A 75 13.50 0.28 -9.53
CA ASP A 75 14.65 0.48 -8.64
C ASP A 75 14.80 -0.63 -7.58
N GLY A 76 13.86 -1.56 -7.51
CA GLY A 76 13.82 -2.66 -6.54
C GLY A 76 13.09 -2.32 -5.24
N THR A 77 12.63 -1.08 -5.06
CA THR A 77 11.88 -0.59 -3.92
C THR A 77 10.39 -0.55 -4.25
N THR A 78 9.56 -0.88 -3.27
CA THR A 78 8.10 -0.75 -3.39
C THR A 78 7.71 0.71 -3.27
N ASP A 79 6.95 1.20 -4.25
CA ASP A 79 6.34 2.53 -4.22
C ASP A 79 4.97 2.50 -3.55
N VAL A 80 4.60 3.65 -2.99
CA VAL A 80 3.23 3.90 -2.53
C VAL A 80 2.38 4.39 -3.69
N ALA A 81 1.33 3.66 -4.03
CA ALA A 81 0.48 3.98 -5.17
C ALA A 81 -0.99 3.68 -4.89
N VAL A 82 -1.88 4.46 -5.51
CA VAL A 82 -3.33 4.24 -5.47
C VAL A 82 -3.94 4.21 -6.86
N TRP A 83 -4.93 3.35 -7.04
CA TRP A 83 -5.84 3.33 -8.19
C TRP A 83 -7.11 4.09 -7.83
N ARG A 84 -7.51 5.04 -8.66
CA ARG A 84 -8.76 5.77 -8.53
C ARG A 84 -9.80 5.21 -9.50
N PRO A 85 -10.79 4.43 -9.00
CA PRO A 85 -11.80 3.81 -9.87
C PRO A 85 -12.74 4.83 -10.52
N GLY A 86 -12.89 6.02 -9.95
CA GLY A 86 -13.80 7.05 -10.46
C GLY A 86 -13.39 7.65 -11.82
N ASP A 87 -12.11 7.59 -12.17
CA ASP A 87 -11.59 8.15 -13.43
C ASP A 87 -10.58 7.24 -14.15
N GLY A 88 -10.27 6.08 -13.56
CA GLY A 88 -9.35 5.11 -14.13
C GLY A 88 -7.88 5.53 -14.03
N THR A 89 -7.51 6.26 -12.97
CA THR A 89 -6.18 6.86 -12.83
C THR A 89 -5.32 6.13 -11.79
N TRP A 90 -4.08 5.88 -12.16
CA TRP A 90 -3.01 5.42 -11.27
C TRP A 90 -2.24 6.63 -10.75
N TRP A 91 -2.08 6.71 -9.43
CA TRP A 91 -1.32 7.75 -8.74
C TRP A 91 -0.17 7.10 -7.97
N ILE A 92 1.04 7.24 -8.48
CA ILE A 92 2.23 6.58 -7.97
C ILE A 92 3.13 7.65 -7.35
N LYS A 93 3.59 7.42 -6.13
CA LYS A 93 4.61 8.22 -5.48
C LYS A 93 5.80 7.32 -5.16
N LYS A 94 6.92 7.64 -5.81
CA LYS A 94 8.18 6.92 -5.65
C LYS A 94 8.69 7.02 -4.23
N THR A 95 9.10 5.91 -3.64
CA THR A 95 9.63 5.91 -2.26
C THR A 95 11.08 6.36 -2.18
N SER A 96 11.85 6.18 -3.25
CA SER A 96 13.28 6.54 -3.32
C SER A 96 13.55 8.04 -3.42
N ASP A 97 12.75 8.81 -4.19
CA ASP A 97 12.98 10.25 -4.41
C ASP A 97 11.74 11.13 -4.29
N SER A 98 10.59 10.58 -3.86
CA SER A 98 9.30 11.26 -3.78
C SER A 98 8.76 11.80 -5.11
N GLY A 99 9.30 11.39 -6.27
CA GLY A 99 8.75 11.72 -7.57
C GLY A 99 7.35 11.14 -7.76
N VAL A 100 6.48 11.89 -8.42
CA VAL A 100 5.06 11.53 -8.61
C VAL A 100 4.80 11.25 -10.08
N THR A 101 4.19 10.09 -10.35
CA THR A 101 3.68 9.70 -11.67
C THR A 101 2.17 9.57 -11.58
N VAL A 102 1.45 10.22 -12.49
CA VAL A 102 -0.01 10.09 -12.62
C VAL A 102 -0.32 9.63 -14.04
N THR A 103 -0.95 8.47 -14.15
CA THR A 103 -1.25 7.85 -15.45
C THR A 103 -2.70 7.42 -15.51
N GLN A 104 -3.46 7.93 -16.48
CA GLN A 104 -4.79 7.42 -16.76
C GLN A 104 -4.68 6.18 -17.64
N TRP A 105 -4.92 5.01 -17.06
CA TRP A 105 -4.84 3.73 -17.76
C TRP A 105 -5.87 2.75 -17.20
N GLY A 106 -7.06 2.88 -17.74
CA GLY A 106 -8.24 2.09 -17.46
C GLY A 106 -9.47 2.98 -17.51
N MET A 107 -10.63 2.39 -17.24
CA MET A 107 -11.92 3.08 -17.30
C MET A 107 -12.72 2.83 -16.02
N ILE A 108 -13.81 3.58 -15.87
CA ILE A 108 -14.78 3.32 -14.81
C ILE A 108 -15.27 1.87 -14.92
N GLY A 109 -15.17 1.14 -13.82
CA GLY A 109 -15.54 -0.28 -13.73
C GLY A 109 -14.36 -1.24 -13.77
N ASP A 110 -13.19 -0.81 -14.24
CA ASP A 110 -11.97 -1.62 -14.16
C ASP A 110 -11.51 -1.79 -12.70
N GLN A 111 -10.82 -2.90 -12.44
CA GLN A 111 -10.25 -3.22 -11.15
C GLN A 111 -8.75 -3.51 -11.30
N PRO A 112 -7.90 -2.95 -10.42
CA PRO A 112 -6.48 -3.25 -10.44
C PRO A 112 -6.24 -4.67 -9.93
N VAL A 113 -5.31 -5.39 -10.56
CA VAL A 113 -5.02 -6.80 -10.24
C VAL A 113 -4.11 -6.98 -9.01
N ASN A 114 -3.47 -5.92 -8.52
CA ASN A 114 -2.72 -5.92 -7.26
C ASN A 114 -3.52 -5.33 -6.09
N ARG A 115 -4.86 -5.45 -6.14
CA ARG A 115 -5.73 -5.01 -5.04
C ARG A 115 -5.49 -5.92 -3.82
N PRO A 116 -5.04 -5.39 -2.68
CA PRO A 116 -5.01 -6.17 -1.45
C PRO A 116 -6.41 -6.67 -1.14
N VAL A 117 -6.53 -7.95 -0.76
CA VAL A 117 -7.83 -8.60 -0.60
C VAL A 117 -8.58 -7.91 0.54
N HIS A 118 -9.60 -7.12 0.19
CA HIS A 118 -10.52 -6.56 1.18
C HIS A 118 -11.58 -7.63 1.48
N LEU A 119 -11.62 -8.11 2.71
CA LEU A 119 -12.72 -8.94 3.23
C LEU A 119 -13.99 -8.08 3.39
N TRP A 120 -14.56 -7.60 2.28
CA TRP A 120 -15.96 -7.21 2.29
C TRP A 120 -16.74 -8.42 1.77
N GLY A 121 -17.33 -9.17 2.71
CA GLY A 121 -18.39 -10.09 2.38
C GLY A 121 -19.53 -9.30 1.73
N SER A 122 -19.90 -9.70 0.52
CA SER A 122 -21.21 -9.42 -0.04
C SER A 122 -22.29 -10.10 0.83
N PRO A 123 -23.49 -9.53 0.86
CA PRO A 123 -24.54 -10.06 -0.01
C PRO A 123 -24.63 -9.31 -1.34
#